data_AF-F3FWK4-F1
#
_entry.id   AF-F3FWK4-F1
#
_cell.length_a   1.000
_cell.length_b   1.000
_cell.length_c   1.000
_cell.angle_alpha   90.00
_cell.angle_beta   90.00
_cell.angle_gamma   90.00
#
_symmetry.space_group_name_H-M   'P 1'
#
loop_
_entity.id
_entity.type
_entity.pdbx_description
1 polymer ?
#
loop_
_entity_poly.entity_id
_entity_poly.type
_entity_poly.pdbx_seq_one_letter_code
_entity_poly.pdbx_strand_id
1 'polypeptide(L)'
;RRATQKSLDRVSAMYDKKMAVVTDLLDLKARVDLLAAQEVDARNQIRLSRAALSEIVGRPITEPLSRIRNDIALQVPSKSMDTWVA
;
A
#
# COMPACT_ATOMS: atom_id res chain seq x y z
N ARG A 1 -5.02 -6.44 -8.88
CA ARG A 1 -5.49 -7.80 -8.52
C ARG A 1 -6.55 -8.37 -9.47
N ARG A 2 -7.73 -7.75 -9.67
CA ARG A 2 -8.83 -8.32 -10.50
C ARG A 2 -8.44 -8.69 -11.94
N ALA A 3 -7.66 -7.85 -12.62
CA ALA A 3 -7.20 -8.14 -13.98
C ALA A 3 -6.30 -9.39 -14.03
N THR A 4 -5.34 -9.50 -13.10
CA THR A 4 -4.45 -10.66 -12.97
C THR A 4 -5.21 -11.94 -12.61
N GLN A 5 -6.22 -11.86 -11.75
CA GLN A 5 -7.10 -12.99 -11.44
C GLN A 5 -7.83 -13.48 -12.69
N LYS A 6 -8.40 -12.56 -13.48
CA LYS A 6 -9.07 -12.92 -14.74
C LYS A 6 -8.12 -13.57 -15.74
N SER A 7 -6.86 -13.13 -15.78
CA SER A 7 -5.82 -13.79 -16.58
C SER A 7 -5.52 -15.19 -16.07
N LEU A 8 -5.45 -15.39 -14.75
CA LEU A 8 -5.27 -16.70 -14.14
C LEU A 8 -6.42 -17.65 -14.50
N ASP A 9 -7.66 -17.19 -14.38
CA ASP A 9 -8.85 -17.99 -14.70
C ASP A 9 -8.82 -18.45 -16.16
N ARG A 10 -8.41 -17.55 -17.08
CA ARG A 10 -8.25 -17.87 -18.50
C ARG A 10 -7.14 -18.90 -18.74
N VAL A 11 -5.96 -18.73 -18.14
CA VAL A 11 -4.83 -19.66 -18.32
C VAL A 11 -5.13 -21.02 -17.70
N SER A 12 -5.85 -21.07 -16.57
CA SER A 12 -6.34 -22.32 -16.00
C SER A 12 -7.24 -23.06 -16.98
N ALA A 13 -8.23 -22.39 -17.58
CA ALA A 13 -9.12 -23.01 -18.57
C ALA A 13 -8.37 -23.49 -19.84
N MET A 14 -7.30 -22.79 -20.25
CA MET A 14 -6.45 -23.24 -21.36
C MET A 14 -5.59 -24.44 -20.96
N TYR A 15 -5.05 -24.45 -19.74
CA TYR A 15 -4.27 -25.56 -19.21
C TYR A 15 -5.11 -26.85 -19.11
N ASP A 16 -6.35 -26.75 -18.63
CA ASP A 16 -7.29 -27.87 -18.53
C ASP A 16 -7.58 -28.50 -19.91
N LYS A 17 -7.60 -27.66 -20.95
CA LYS A 17 -7.74 -28.06 -22.35
C LYS A 17 -6.41 -28.42 -23.04
N LYS A 18 -5.30 -28.51 -22.29
CA LYS A 18 -3.94 -28.77 -22.80
C LYS A 18 -3.44 -27.75 -23.82
N MET A 19 -3.97 -26.52 -23.77
CA MET A 19 -3.61 -25.38 -24.63
C MET A 19 -2.64 -24.39 -23.96
N ALA A 20 -2.24 -24.64 -22.71
CA ALA A 20 -1.21 -23.89 -21.99
C ALA A 20 -0.33 -24.88 -21.20
N VAL A 21 0.89 -24.49 -20.88
CA VAL A 21 1.80 -25.33 -20.08
C VAL A 21 1.61 -25.08 -18.59
N VAL A 22 1.95 -26.06 -17.75
CA VAL A 22 1.81 -25.97 -16.29
C VAL A 22 2.60 -24.80 -15.71
N THR A 23 3.75 -24.47 -16.31
CA THR A 23 4.61 -23.37 -15.88
C THR A 23 3.91 -22.01 -16.00
N ASP A 24 3.14 -21.77 -17.06
CA ASP A 24 2.40 -20.51 -17.25
C ASP A 24 1.31 -20.33 -16.19
N LEU A 25 0.64 -21.43 -15.84
CA LEU A 25 -0.35 -21.45 -14.77
C LEU A 25 0.29 -21.13 -13.42
N LEU A 26 1.43 -21.76 -13.12
CA LEU A 26 2.15 -21.53 -11.87
C LEU A 26 2.70 -20.10 -11.76
N ASP A 27 3.22 -19.53 -12.86
CA ASP A 27 3.69 -18.13 -12.88
C ASP A 27 2.53 -17.16 -12.59
N LEU A 28 1.37 -17.35 -13.23
CA LEU A 28 0.21 -16.49 -12.95
C LEU A 28 -0.32 -16.66 -11.52
N LYS A 29 -0.33 -17.88 -10.96
CA LYS A 29 -0.70 -18.11 -9.55
C LYS A 29 0.24 -17.34 -8.62
N ALA A 30 1.55 -17.50 -8.80
CA ALA A 30 2.54 -16.80 -8.00
C ALA A 30 2.39 -15.28 -8.07
N ARG A 31 2.07 -14.72 -9.25
CA ARG A 31 1.80 -13.28 -9.41
C ARG A 31 0.54 -12.82 -8.68
N VAL A 32 -0.53 -13.61 -8.70
CA VAL A 32 -1.76 -13.30 -7.94
C VAL A 32 -1.48 -13.31 -6.45
N ASP A 33 -0.77 -14.32 -5.95
CA ASP A 33 -0.41 -14.45 -4.54
C ASP A 33 0.51 -13.31 -4.08
N LEU A 34 1.51 -12.95 -4.90
CA LEU A 34 2.38 -11.80 -4.64
C LEU A 34 1.59 -10.49 -4.54
N LEU A 35 0.63 -10.25 -5.45
CA LEU A 35 -0.21 -9.06 -5.39
C LEU A 35 -1.10 -9.03 -4.15
N ALA A 36 -1.59 -10.18 -3.68
CA ALA A 36 -2.35 -10.27 -2.44
C ALA A 36 -1.46 -9.96 -1.23
N ALA A 37 -0.24 -10.49 -1.19
CA ALA A 37 0.74 -10.18 -0.15
C ALA A 37 1.10 -8.69 -0.12
N GLN A 38 1.36 -8.08 -1.28
CA GLN A 38 1.63 -6.64 -1.41
C GLN A 38 0.46 -5.77 -0.94
N GLU A 39 -0.78 -6.19 -1.18
CA GLU A 39 -1.96 -5.48 -0.70
C GLU A 39 -2.03 -5.49 0.83
N VAL A 40 -1.75 -6.64 1.47
CA VAL A 40 -1.70 -6.76 2.92
C VAL A 40 -0.57 -5.93 3.50
N ASP A 41 0.63 -5.99 2.91
CA ASP A 41 1.78 -5.22 3.35
C ASP A 41 1.52 -3.71 3.27
N ALA A 42 0.98 -3.22 2.14
CA ALA A 42 0.63 -1.81 1.99
C ALA A 42 -0.37 -1.32 3.06
N ARG A 43 -1.36 -2.14 3.42
CA ARG A 43 -2.31 -1.83 4.51
C ARG A 43 -1.61 -1.80 5.87
N ASN A 44 -0.70 -2.73 6.12
CA ASN A 44 0.10 -2.75 7.35
C ASN A 44 1.01 -1.53 7.44
N GLN A 45 1.65 -1.12 6.35
CA GLN A 45 2.48 0.08 6.31
C GLN A 45 1.66 1.33 6.67
N ILE A 46 0.45 1.49 6.13
CA ILE A 46 -0.43 2.61 6.51
C ILE A 46 -0.72 2.60 8.02
N ARG A 47 -1.01 1.43 8.60
CA ARG A 47 -1.28 1.31 10.04
C ARG A 47 -0.05 1.66 10.89
N LEU A 48 1.13 1.17 10.51
CA LEU A 48 2.39 1.45 11.19
C LEU A 48 2.76 2.94 11.10
N SER A 49 2.68 3.53 9.90
CA SER A 49 2.95 4.96 9.73
C SER A 49 2.00 5.83 10.53
N ARG A 50 0.72 5.46 10.63
CA ARG A 50 -0.25 6.17 11.48
C ARG A 50 0.05 6.03 12.97
N ALA A 51 0.47 4.86 13.41
CA ALA A 51 0.88 4.66 14.80
C ALA A 51 2.09 5.53 15.13
N ALA A 52 3.12 5.55 14.28
CA ALA A 52 4.29 6.40 14.44
C ALA A 52 3.93 7.90 14.47
N LEU A 53 3.05 8.36 13.58
CA LEU A 53 2.57 9.75 13.61
C LEU A 53 1.76 10.05 14.88
N SER A 54 0.97 9.09 15.38
CA SER A 54 0.18 9.27 16.60
C SER A 54 1.07 9.41 17.84
N GLU A 55 2.19 8.69 17.88
CA GLU A 55 3.22 8.82 18.92
C GLU A 55 3.85 10.21 18.90
N ILE A 56 4.17 10.75 17.72
CA ILE A 56 4.75 12.08 17.56
C ILE A 56 3.77 13.19 17.99
N VAL A 57 2.49 13.07 17.62
CA VAL A 57 1.48 14.11 17.88
C VAL A 57 0.84 13.96 19.28
N GLY A 58 1.02 12.81 19.93
CA GLY A 58 0.43 12.52 21.25
C GLY A 58 -1.07 12.26 21.24
N ARG A 59 -1.65 11.99 20.05
CA ARG A 59 -3.06 11.58 19.90
C ARG A 59 -3.23 10.59 18.75
N PRO A 60 -4.25 9.71 18.79
CA PRO A 60 -4.58 8.85 17.66
C PRO A 60 -4.91 9.66 16.39
N ILE A 61 -4.37 9.24 15.25
CA ILE A 61 -4.69 9.80 13.92
C ILE A 61 -5.55 8.81 13.12
N THR A 62 -6.86 9.02 13.15
CA THR A 62 -7.85 8.19 12.43
C THR A 62 -8.40 8.88 11.17
N GLU A 63 -8.21 10.20 11.08
CA GLU A 63 -8.69 11.01 9.98
C GLU A 63 -7.96 10.72 8.65
N PRO A 64 -8.63 10.89 7.50
CA PRO A 64 -7.94 10.96 6.21
C PRO A 64 -6.94 12.12 6.22
N LEU A 65 -5.68 11.84 5.91
CA LEU A 65 -4.67 12.88 5.76
C LEU A 65 -4.74 13.42 4.32
N SER A 66 -4.87 14.73 4.19
CA SER A 66 -4.81 15.40 2.90
C SER A 66 -3.44 15.15 2.25
N ARG A 67 -3.44 14.88 0.94
CA ARG A 67 -2.19 14.86 0.18
C ARG A 67 -1.59 16.26 0.20
N ILE A 68 -0.31 16.37 0.55
CA ILE A 68 0.41 17.63 0.45
C ILE A 68 0.49 17.97 -1.04
N ARG A 69 -0.04 19.14 -1.43
CA ARG A 69 0.13 19.64 -2.79
C ARG A 69 1.55 20.18 -2.93
N ASN A 70 2.15 19.96 -4.10
CA ASN A 70 3.54 20.37 -4.35
C ASN A 70 3.73 21.90 -4.38
N ASP A 71 2.65 22.67 -4.45
CA ASP A 71 2.63 24.15 -4.51
C ASP A 71 2.38 24.81 -3.15
N ILE A 72 2.37 24.05 -2.05
CA ILE A 72 2.21 24.63 -0.71
C ILE A 72 3.49 25.35 -0.29
N ALA A 73 3.36 26.65 -0.01
CA ALA A 73 4.39 27.41 0.69
C ALA A 73 4.36 27.02 2.18
N LEU A 74 5.28 26.14 2.59
CA LEU A 74 5.47 25.80 3.99
C LEU A 74 5.96 27.04 4.74
N GLN A 75 5.17 27.54 5.68
CA GLN A 75 5.56 28.66 6.51
C GLN A 75 6.45 28.18 7.65
N VAL A 76 7.60 28.83 7.81
CA VAL A 76 8.51 28.58 8.93
C VAL A 76 7.88 29.16 10.20
N PRO A 77 7.88 28.43 11.33
CA PRO A 77 7.41 28.97 12.60
C PRO A 77 8.13 30.28 12.94
N SER A 78 7.38 31.30 13.37
CA SER A 78 7.94 32.63 13.70
C SER A 78 8.62 32.68 15.08
N LYS A 79 8.45 31.65 15.91
CA LYS A 79 8.97 31.58 17.28
C LYS A 79 10.15 30.62 17.37
N SER A 80 11.16 30.99 18.16
CA SER A 80 12.30 30.10 18.47
C SER A 80 11.82 28.85 19.22
N MET A 81 12.53 27.74 19.00
CA MET A 81 12.28 26.45 19.67
C MET A 81 12.28 26.58 21.19
N ASP A 82 13.11 27.48 21.74
CA ASP A 82 13.26 27.74 23.18
C ASP A 82 11.94 28.12 23.86
N THR A 83 10.97 28.63 23.10
CA THR A 83 9.65 29.03 23.63
C THR A 83 8.82 27.83 24.13
N TRP A 84 9.15 26.60 23.72
CA TRP A 84 8.33 25.40 23.94
C TRP A 84 8.97 24.37 24.90
N VAL A 85 10.14 24.68 25.47
CA VAL A 85 10.94 23.76 26.30
C VAL A 85 10.72 24.00 27.81
N ALA A 86 9.76 24.85 28.20
CA ALA A 86 9.48 25.22 29.60
C ALA A 86 8.69 24.17 30.38
#